data_AF-A0A558R847-F1
#
_entry.id   AF-A0A558R847-F1
#
_cell.length_a   1.000
_cell.length_b   1.000
_cell.length_c   1.000
_cell.angle_alpha   90.00
_cell.angle_beta   90.00
_cell.angle_gamma   90.00
#
_symmetry.space_group_name_H-M   'P 1'
#
loop_
_entity.id
_entity.type
_entity.pdbx_description
1 polymer ?
#
loop_
_entity_poly.entity_id
_entity_poly.type
_entity_poly.pdbx_seq_one_letter_code
_entity_poly.pdbx_strand_id
1 'polypeptide(L)'
;MIPISTTEPARWTPPWRAAATPVPVYLLRAAGVVERELIEAELAGEHRAGAVYPFQLRAAFTAGVHALIGETAPEDAERLVQLIAQRDAAEGGEALSDDELALIAAAEQVMTEHYPAYRALIAQAQRREALAPVVAFQRLCVGWENVSAPYARDWSGVTPAAMAAIDPFELRVAGRAAYNMLYAGAQSGN
;
A
#
# COMPACT_ATOMS: atom_id res chain seq x y z
N MET A 1 -10.83 10.52 -15.39
CA MET A 1 -11.33 11.59 -14.50
C MET A 1 -11.68 10.94 -13.18
N ILE A 2 -10.92 11.19 -12.11
CA ILE A 2 -11.22 10.64 -10.79
C ILE A 2 -12.25 11.59 -10.16
N PRO A 3 -13.46 11.14 -9.81
CA PRO A 3 -14.48 12.02 -9.25
C PRO A 3 -14.03 12.55 -7.88
N ILE A 4 -14.08 13.88 -7.74
CA ILE A 4 -13.64 14.64 -6.54
C ILE A 4 -14.82 14.82 -5.56
N SER A 5 -16.00 14.30 -5.89
CA SER A 5 -17.19 14.46 -5.06
C SER A 5 -17.14 13.51 -3.85
N THR A 6 -17.25 14.09 -2.66
CA THR A 6 -17.46 13.34 -1.41
C THR A 6 -18.92 12.91 -1.23
N THR A 7 -19.83 13.44 -2.05
CA THR A 7 -21.28 13.20 -1.98
C THR A 7 -21.78 12.25 -3.06
N GLU A 8 -21.19 12.27 -4.25
CA GLU A 8 -21.58 11.41 -5.38
C GLU A 8 -20.61 10.24 -5.52
N PRO A 9 -21.07 8.98 -5.41
CA PRO A 9 -20.19 7.83 -5.54
C PRO A 9 -19.76 7.61 -7.00
N ALA A 10 -18.47 7.35 -7.17
CA ALA A 10 -17.89 6.79 -8.37
C ALA A 10 -18.42 5.38 -8.61
N ARG A 11 -18.86 5.11 -9.84
CA ARG A 11 -19.17 3.76 -10.29
C ARG A 11 -17.87 3.11 -10.75
N TRP A 12 -17.46 2.03 -10.09
CA TRP A 12 -16.25 1.31 -10.43
C TRP A 12 -16.55 -0.17 -10.69
N THR A 13 -15.96 -0.71 -11.75
CA THR A 13 -16.10 -2.12 -12.14
C THR A 13 -14.70 -2.73 -12.24
N PRO A 14 -14.47 -3.96 -11.75
CA PRO A 14 -13.22 -4.65 -11.96
C PRO A 14 -12.90 -4.76 -13.46
N PRO A 15 -11.68 -4.39 -13.93
CA PRO A 15 -11.37 -4.37 -15.35
C PRO A 15 -11.65 -5.69 -16.08
N TRP A 16 -11.41 -6.83 -15.42
CA TRP A 16 -11.66 -8.16 -15.98
C TRP A 16 -13.15 -8.57 -16.01
N ARG A 17 -14.04 -7.82 -15.34
CA ARG A 17 -15.49 -8.07 -15.29
C ARG A 17 -16.29 -7.08 -16.15
N ALA A 18 -15.62 -6.15 -16.85
CA ALA A 18 -16.28 -5.10 -17.63
C ALA A 18 -17.22 -5.63 -18.73
N ALA A 19 -16.98 -6.85 -19.23
CA ALA A 19 -17.80 -7.51 -20.25
C ALA A 19 -18.84 -8.51 -19.67
N ALA A 20 -18.97 -8.63 -18.35
CA ALA A 20 -19.94 -9.54 -17.73
C ALA A 20 -21.38 -9.03 -17.89
N THR A 21 -22.35 -9.95 -17.97
CA THR A 21 -23.78 -9.60 -18.03
C THR A 21 -24.54 -10.32 -16.91
N PRO A 22 -25.05 -9.61 -15.90
CA PRO A 22 -24.91 -8.17 -15.67
C PRO A 22 -23.51 -7.75 -15.20
N VAL A 23 -23.12 -6.50 -15.47
CA VAL A 23 -21.81 -5.94 -15.08
C VAL A 23 -21.82 -5.62 -13.58
N PRO A 24 -20.88 -6.16 -12.78
CA PRO A 24 -20.77 -5.81 -11.37
C PRO A 24 -20.24 -4.37 -11.21
N VAL A 25 -20.91 -3.59 -10.36
CA VAL A 25 -20.52 -2.19 -10.08
C VAL A 25 -20.41 -1.99 -8.59
N TYR A 26 -19.28 -1.47 -8.13
CA TYR A 26 -19.06 -0.99 -6.77
C TYR A 26 -19.20 0.53 -6.76
N LEU A 27 -19.97 1.06 -5.80
CA LEU A 27 -20.19 2.49 -5.62
C LEU A 27 -19.20 2.99 -4.56
N LEU A 28 -18.16 3.71 -5.00
CA LEU A 28 -17.05 4.18 -4.17
C LEU A 28 -17.09 5.71 -4.05
N ARG A 29 -17.11 6.27 -2.85
CA ARG A 29 -17.03 7.73 -2.66
C ARG A 29 -15.62 8.18 -2.32
N ALA A 30 -15.29 9.44 -2.59
CA ALA A 30 -14.08 10.05 -2.05
C ALA A 30 -14.22 10.28 -0.53
N ALA A 31 -13.13 10.14 0.20
CA ALA A 31 -13.09 10.48 1.63
C ALA A 31 -12.91 11.99 1.83
N GLY A 32 -13.52 12.52 2.89
CA GLY A 32 -13.14 13.84 3.40
C GLY A 32 -11.80 13.80 4.17
N VAL A 33 -11.25 14.97 4.51
CA VAL A 33 -9.99 15.07 5.28
C VAL A 33 -10.08 14.30 6.60
N VAL A 34 -11.16 14.46 7.35
CA VAL A 34 -11.35 13.78 8.64
C VAL A 34 -11.39 12.27 8.49
N GLU A 35 -12.09 11.75 7.49
CA GLU A 35 -12.19 10.31 7.25
C GLU A 35 -10.85 9.71 6.79
N ARG A 36 -10.07 10.46 6.02
CA ARG A 36 -8.70 10.06 5.67
C ARG A 36 -7.86 9.89 6.92
N GLU A 37 -7.89 10.86 7.85
CA GLU A 37 -7.15 10.75 9.12
C GLU A 37 -7.67 9.58 9.98
N LEU A 38 -8.97 9.30 9.97
CA LEU A 38 -9.54 8.14 10.69
C LEU A 38 -9.07 6.81 10.08
N ILE A 39 -9.02 6.69 8.76
CA ILE A 39 -8.49 5.51 8.05
C ILE A 39 -7.01 5.32 8.41
N GLU A 40 -6.21 6.38 8.36
CA GLU A 40 -4.79 6.30 8.71
C GLU A 40 -4.56 5.98 10.18
N ALA A 41 -5.37 6.54 11.08
CA ALA A 41 -5.32 6.23 12.51
C ALA A 41 -5.68 4.76 12.79
N GLU A 42 -6.70 4.23 12.12
CA GLU A 42 -7.09 2.81 12.23
C GLU A 42 -5.96 1.89 11.74
N LEU A 43 -5.40 2.20 10.56
CA LEU A 43 -4.27 1.45 10.00
C LEU A 43 -3.05 1.50 10.92
N ALA A 44 -2.68 2.66 11.44
CA ALA A 44 -1.53 2.82 12.32
C ALA A 44 -1.74 2.17 13.70
N GLY A 45 -2.93 2.29 14.27
CA GLY A 45 -3.28 1.85 15.61
C GLY A 45 -3.61 0.35 15.68
N GLU A 46 -4.87 0.01 15.38
CA GLU A 46 -5.42 -1.34 15.54
C GLU A 46 -4.65 -2.37 14.72
N HIS A 47 -4.34 -2.02 13.47
CA HIS A 47 -3.73 -2.94 12.51
C HIS A 47 -2.20 -2.94 12.53
N ARG A 48 -1.56 -1.99 13.25
CA ARG A 48 -0.10 -1.79 13.26
C ARG A 48 0.49 -1.76 11.85
N ALA A 49 -0.20 -1.07 10.96
CA ALA A 49 -0.04 -0.98 9.51
C ALA A 49 0.10 0.49 9.06
N GLY A 50 0.73 1.31 9.90
CA GLY A 50 1.03 2.71 9.59
C GLY A 50 1.94 2.84 8.37
N ALA A 51 1.98 4.02 7.77
CA ALA A 51 2.86 4.29 6.64
C ALA A 51 4.32 4.01 7.02
N VAL A 52 5.04 3.35 6.11
CA VAL A 52 6.49 3.17 6.16
C VAL A 52 7.06 4.02 5.04
N TYR A 53 7.85 5.01 5.39
CA TYR A 53 8.44 5.92 4.42
C TYR A 53 9.77 5.37 3.90
N PRO A 54 10.13 5.63 2.62
CA PRO A 54 11.39 5.16 2.03
C PRO A 54 12.62 5.51 2.87
N PHE A 55 12.67 6.71 3.45
CA PHE A 55 13.80 7.13 4.29
C PHE A 55 13.97 6.28 5.56
N GLN A 56 12.88 5.71 6.11
CA GLN A 56 12.94 4.84 7.28
C GLN A 56 13.55 3.48 6.92
N LEU A 57 13.14 2.93 5.77
CA LEU A 57 13.71 1.69 5.23
C LEU A 57 15.19 1.86 4.92
N ARG A 58 15.57 2.96 4.26
CA ARG A 58 16.98 3.29 3.98
C ARG A 58 17.79 3.41 5.27
N ALA A 59 17.31 4.18 6.25
CA ALA A 59 18.00 4.35 7.52
C ALA A 59 18.19 3.02 8.26
N ALA A 60 17.16 2.18 8.31
CA ALA A 60 17.24 0.85 8.91
C ALA A 60 18.19 -0.08 8.15
N PHE A 61 18.20 -0.02 6.81
CA PHE A 61 19.13 -0.79 6.01
C PHE A 61 20.57 -0.38 6.26
N THR A 62 20.87 0.92 6.19
CA THR A 62 22.22 1.46 6.47
C THR A 62 22.69 1.06 7.86
N ALA A 63 21.83 1.19 8.88
CA ALA A 63 22.14 0.74 10.23
C ALA A 63 22.39 -0.78 10.30
N GLY A 64 21.63 -1.58 9.56
CA GLY A 64 21.80 -3.03 9.48
C GLY A 64 23.12 -3.44 8.82
N VAL A 65 23.52 -2.78 7.73
CA VAL A 65 24.81 -3.00 7.06
C VAL A 65 25.97 -2.73 8.01
N HIS A 66 25.99 -1.57 8.66
CA HIS A 66 27.04 -1.24 9.62
C HIS A 66 27.07 -2.21 10.81
N ALA A 67 25.91 -2.65 11.29
CA ALA A 67 25.82 -3.59 12.41
C ALA A 67 26.30 -5.01 12.05
N LEU A 68 26.08 -5.46 10.82
CA LEU A 68 26.37 -6.86 10.42
C LEU A 68 27.77 -7.03 9.84
N ILE A 69 28.26 -6.07 9.08
CA ILE A 69 29.53 -6.19 8.36
C ILE A 69 30.45 -4.96 8.48
N GLY A 70 30.04 -3.92 9.20
CA GLY A 70 30.79 -2.65 9.25
C GLY A 70 32.21 -2.79 9.82
N GLU A 71 32.44 -3.72 10.74
CA GLU A 71 33.77 -3.98 11.32
C GLU A 71 34.57 -5.03 10.53
N THR A 72 33.89 -5.98 9.87
CA THR A 72 34.53 -7.13 9.21
C THR A 72 34.81 -6.90 7.74
N ALA A 73 34.01 -6.07 7.07
CA ALA A 73 34.13 -5.72 5.65
C ALA A 73 33.68 -4.25 5.42
N PRO A 74 34.46 -3.26 5.91
CA PRO A 74 34.08 -1.85 5.87
C PRO A 74 33.89 -1.30 4.45
N GLU A 75 34.72 -1.72 3.49
CA GLU A 75 34.61 -1.29 2.09
C GLU A 75 33.31 -1.79 1.43
N ASP A 76 32.94 -3.05 1.68
CA ASP A 76 31.68 -3.63 1.18
C ASP A 76 30.48 -2.96 1.85
N ALA A 77 30.58 -2.63 3.13
CA ALA A 77 29.56 -1.91 3.87
C ALA A 77 29.29 -0.52 3.24
N GLU A 78 30.35 0.25 2.97
CA GLU A 78 30.24 1.54 2.31
C GLU A 78 29.66 1.41 0.89
N ARG A 79 30.10 0.40 0.13
CA ARG A 79 29.59 0.16 -1.23
C ARG A 79 28.09 -0.15 -1.23
N LEU A 80 27.60 -0.99 -0.33
CA LEU A 80 26.17 -1.31 -0.23
C LEU A 80 25.34 -0.09 0.16
N VAL A 81 25.83 0.76 1.05
CA VAL A 81 25.13 2.01 1.43
C VAL A 81 25.06 2.97 0.24
N GLN A 82 26.13 3.10 -0.54
CA GLN A 82 26.15 3.91 -1.76
C GLN A 82 25.18 3.38 -2.81
N LEU A 83 25.13 2.07 -3.03
CA LEU A 83 24.23 1.44 -3.99
C LEU A 83 22.76 1.71 -3.70
N ILE A 84 22.34 1.63 -2.43
CA ILE A 84 20.97 1.98 -2.06
C ILE A 84 20.70 3.48 -2.22
N ALA A 85 21.65 4.34 -1.86
CA ALA A 85 21.49 5.77 -2.08
C ALA A 85 21.34 6.11 -3.57
N GLN A 86 22.10 5.44 -4.45
CA GLN A 86 21.99 5.56 -5.90
C GLN A 86 20.64 5.06 -6.42
N ARG A 87 20.16 3.90 -5.94
CA ARG A 87 18.84 3.37 -6.29
C ARG A 87 17.72 4.35 -5.95
N ASP A 88 17.76 4.95 -4.76
CA ASP A 88 16.75 5.89 -4.29
C ASP A 88 16.82 7.25 -5.00
N ALA A 89 18.00 7.64 -5.48
CA ALA A 89 18.24 8.91 -6.18
C ALA A 89 18.01 8.83 -7.70
N ALA A 90 17.69 7.66 -8.24
CA ALA A 90 17.50 7.42 -9.67
C ALA A 90 16.19 8.02 -10.22
N GLU A 91 15.97 9.32 -10.02
CA GLU A 91 15.12 10.16 -10.88
C GLU A 91 16.02 10.82 -11.94
N GLY A 92 16.43 10.05 -12.96
CA GLY A 92 17.17 10.56 -14.13
C GLY A 92 18.70 10.36 -14.17
N GLY A 93 19.27 9.51 -13.30
CA GLY A 93 20.70 9.16 -13.30
C GLY A 93 21.07 7.92 -14.13
N GLU A 94 22.35 7.53 -14.08
CA GLU A 94 22.85 6.27 -14.66
C GLU A 94 22.14 5.08 -13.99
N ALA A 95 21.53 4.23 -14.81
CA ALA A 95 20.81 3.07 -14.29
C ALA A 95 21.80 2.08 -13.67
N LEU A 96 21.47 1.59 -12.47
CA LEU A 96 22.20 0.49 -11.86
C LEU A 96 22.19 -0.72 -12.82
N SER A 97 23.34 -1.40 -12.91
CA SER A 97 23.44 -2.66 -13.64
C SER A 97 22.61 -3.77 -12.99
N ASP A 98 22.27 -4.79 -13.77
CA ASP A 98 21.52 -5.96 -13.28
C ASP A 98 22.24 -6.65 -12.11
N ASP A 99 23.59 -6.70 -12.14
CA ASP A 99 24.40 -7.27 -11.08
C ASP A 99 24.32 -6.46 -9.78
N GLU A 100 24.31 -5.13 -9.87
CA GLU A 100 24.13 -4.24 -8.72
C GLU A 100 22.71 -4.37 -8.13
N LEU A 101 21.69 -4.48 -8.97
CA LEU A 101 20.32 -4.73 -8.52
C LEU A 101 20.19 -6.09 -7.82
N ALA A 102 20.83 -7.12 -8.37
CA ALA A 102 20.87 -8.45 -7.75
C ALA A 102 21.59 -8.43 -6.40
N LEU A 103 22.70 -7.69 -6.28
CA LEU A 103 23.43 -7.51 -5.02
C LEU A 103 22.57 -6.81 -3.97
N ILE A 104 21.86 -5.73 -4.35
CA ILE A 104 20.95 -5.03 -3.44
C ILE A 104 19.84 -5.98 -2.97
N ALA A 105 19.22 -6.74 -3.87
CA ALA A 105 18.16 -7.68 -3.52
C ALA A 105 18.65 -8.77 -2.55
N ALA A 106 19.85 -9.31 -2.78
CA ALA A 106 20.47 -10.28 -1.87
C ALA A 106 20.74 -9.66 -0.49
N ALA A 107 21.24 -8.43 -0.44
CA ALA A 107 21.47 -7.72 0.81
C ALA A 107 20.16 -7.44 1.56
N GLU A 108 19.07 -7.06 0.86
CA GLU A 108 17.75 -6.86 1.46
C GLU A 108 17.18 -8.16 2.05
N GLN A 109 17.41 -9.30 1.40
CA GLN A 109 17.07 -10.60 1.95
C GLN A 109 17.81 -10.86 3.26
N VAL A 110 19.13 -10.67 3.27
CA VAL A 110 19.96 -10.81 4.48
C VAL A 110 19.49 -9.88 5.60
N MET A 111 19.19 -8.61 5.29
CA MET A 111 18.65 -7.66 6.28
C MET A 111 17.30 -8.11 6.83
N THR A 112 16.44 -8.66 5.99
CA THR A 112 15.13 -9.19 6.42
C THR A 112 15.29 -10.39 7.35
N GLU A 113 16.26 -11.26 7.09
CA GLU A 113 16.52 -12.45 7.90
C GLU A 113 17.21 -12.10 9.23
N HIS A 114 18.22 -11.23 9.18
CA HIS A 114 19.18 -11.05 10.27
C HIS A 114 19.09 -9.71 11.02
N TYR A 115 18.40 -8.69 10.49
CA TYR A 115 18.30 -7.38 11.14
C TYR A 115 16.85 -7.04 11.56
N PRO A 116 16.49 -7.19 12.86
CA PRO A 116 15.11 -7.10 13.33
C PRO A 116 14.40 -5.78 13.02
N ALA A 117 15.11 -4.64 13.04
CA ALA A 117 14.50 -3.33 12.80
C ALA A 117 14.05 -3.17 11.33
N TYR A 118 14.87 -3.61 10.38
CA TYR A 118 14.50 -3.62 8.96
C TYR A 118 13.34 -4.59 8.70
N ARG A 119 13.43 -5.81 9.24
CA ARG A 119 12.35 -6.81 9.17
C ARG A 119 11.01 -6.27 9.70
N ALA A 120 11.03 -5.53 10.81
CA ALA A 120 9.83 -4.95 11.40
C ALA A 120 9.16 -3.93 10.47
N LEU A 121 9.94 -3.08 9.79
CA LEU A 121 9.45 -2.13 8.81
C LEU A 121 8.87 -2.81 7.57
N ILE A 122 9.55 -3.84 7.03
CA ILE A 122 9.03 -4.64 5.92
C ILE A 122 7.70 -5.31 6.29
N ALA A 123 7.62 -5.93 7.47
CA ALA A 123 6.39 -6.55 7.95
C ALA A 123 5.26 -5.52 8.12
N GLN A 124 5.56 -4.30 8.57
CA GLN A 124 4.59 -3.22 8.65
C GLN A 124 4.10 -2.76 7.26
N ALA A 125 5.02 -2.60 6.31
CA ALA A 125 4.69 -2.23 4.93
C ALA A 125 3.80 -3.29 4.26
N GLN A 126 4.12 -4.57 4.42
CA GLN A 126 3.31 -5.69 3.91
C GLN A 126 1.92 -5.74 4.55
N ARG A 127 1.81 -5.54 5.88
CA ARG A 127 0.51 -5.43 6.56
C ARG A 127 -0.31 -4.28 5.99
N ARG A 128 0.31 -3.12 5.77
CA ARG A 128 -0.36 -1.96 5.17
C ARG A 128 -0.84 -2.26 3.76
N GLU A 129 0.01 -2.87 2.93
CA GLU A 129 -0.36 -3.23 1.56
C GLU A 129 -1.59 -4.13 1.52
N ALA A 130 -1.66 -5.11 2.44
CA ALA A 130 -2.77 -6.05 2.55
C ALA A 130 -4.05 -5.43 3.13
N LEU A 131 -3.93 -4.56 4.15
CA LEU A 131 -5.07 -4.08 4.94
C LEU A 131 -5.62 -2.74 4.46
N ALA A 132 -4.79 -1.85 3.90
CA ALA A 132 -5.25 -0.53 3.44
C ALA A 132 -6.40 -0.60 2.43
N PRO A 133 -6.38 -1.50 1.42
CA PRO A 133 -7.54 -1.70 0.54
C PRO A 133 -8.79 -2.14 1.29
N VAL A 134 -8.66 -3.04 2.27
CA VAL A 134 -9.79 -3.61 3.00
C VAL A 134 -10.47 -2.54 3.85
N VAL A 135 -9.68 -1.75 4.60
CA VAL A 135 -10.17 -0.63 5.41
C VAL A 135 -10.79 0.45 4.52
N ALA A 136 -10.15 0.79 3.40
CA ALA A 136 -10.71 1.77 2.46
C ALA A 136 -12.03 1.29 1.85
N PHE A 137 -12.14 0.02 1.46
CA PHE A 137 -13.39 -0.56 0.96
C PHE A 137 -14.50 -0.47 2.01
N GLN A 138 -14.21 -0.89 3.25
CA GLN A 138 -15.16 -0.82 4.36
C GLN A 138 -15.71 0.60 4.54
N ARG A 139 -14.84 1.61 4.54
CA ARG A 139 -15.20 3.00 4.85
C ARG A 139 -15.86 3.74 3.68
N LEU A 140 -15.47 3.43 2.44
CA LEU A 140 -15.78 4.22 1.25
C LEU A 140 -16.74 3.55 0.27
N CYS A 141 -16.98 2.25 0.38
CA CYS A 141 -18.01 1.59 -0.42
C CYS A 141 -19.42 1.89 0.13
N VAL A 142 -20.23 2.56 -0.68
CA VAL A 142 -21.60 2.98 -0.31
C VAL A 142 -22.70 2.12 -0.91
N GLY A 143 -22.33 1.11 -1.70
CA GLY A 143 -23.26 0.19 -2.34
C GLY A 143 -22.57 -0.63 -3.43
N TRP A 144 -23.27 -1.62 -3.94
CA TRP A 144 -22.90 -2.30 -5.17
C TRP A 144 -24.12 -2.80 -5.92
N GLU A 145 -23.98 -2.97 -7.23
CA GLU A 145 -25.00 -3.44 -8.16
C GLU A 145 -24.49 -4.69 -8.85
N ASN A 146 -25.38 -5.66 -9.09
CA ASN A 146 -25.08 -6.89 -9.84
C ASN A 146 -23.93 -7.73 -9.25
N VAL A 147 -23.62 -7.53 -7.97
CA VAL A 147 -22.71 -8.39 -7.19
C VAL A 147 -23.56 -9.45 -6.48
N SER A 148 -23.15 -10.71 -6.55
CA SER A 148 -23.85 -11.84 -5.91
C SER A 148 -23.60 -11.91 -4.39
N ALA A 149 -23.69 -10.76 -3.72
CA ALA A 149 -23.48 -10.60 -2.29
C ALA A 149 -24.47 -9.58 -1.72
N PRO A 150 -25.07 -9.83 -0.54
CA PRO A 150 -25.98 -8.87 0.09
C PRO A 150 -25.19 -7.65 0.59
N TYR A 151 -25.63 -6.44 0.23
CA TYR A 151 -25.07 -5.20 0.76
C TYR A 151 -25.59 -4.92 2.17
N ALA A 152 -24.68 -4.66 3.10
CA ALA A 152 -25.02 -4.17 4.44
C ALA A 152 -23.93 -3.23 4.96
N ARG A 153 -24.35 -2.11 5.54
CA ARG A 153 -23.49 -1.05 6.09
C ARG A 153 -24.05 -0.52 7.40
N ASP A 154 -23.17 -0.18 8.32
CA ASP A 154 -23.47 0.51 9.57
C ASP A 154 -22.69 1.84 9.67
N TRP A 155 -22.65 2.42 10.88
CA TRP A 155 -21.94 3.67 11.16
C TRP A 155 -20.41 3.56 10.95
N SER A 156 -19.84 2.35 11.03
CA SER A 156 -18.42 2.10 10.81
C SER A 156 -18.07 1.90 9.34
N GLY A 157 -19.02 1.46 8.51
CA GLY A 157 -18.81 1.16 7.10
C GLY A 157 -19.55 -0.10 6.64
N VAL A 158 -19.15 -0.68 5.50
CA VAL A 158 -19.64 -1.98 5.05
C VAL A 158 -19.34 -3.02 6.12
N THR A 159 -20.34 -3.82 6.49
CA THR A 159 -20.18 -4.79 7.59
C THR A 159 -19.21 -5.92 7.21
N PRO A 160 -18.48 -6.52 8.17
CA PRO A 160 -17.60 -7.66 7.90
C PRO A 160 -18.32 -8.84 7.23
N ALA A 161 -19.57 -9.10 7.60
CA ALA A 161 -20.38 -10.17 7.01
C ALA A 161 -20.67 -9.91 5.51
N ALA A 162 -20.97 -8.67 5.13
CA ALA A 162 -21.18 -8.30 3.73
C ALA A 162 -19.86 -8.35 2.93
N MET A 163 -18.75 -7.93 3.53
CA MET A 163 -17.41 -8.04 2.92
C MET A 163 -16.98 -9.50 2.70
N ALA A 164 -17.27 -10.39 3.64
CA ALA A 164 -16.93 -11.81 3.56
C ALA A 164 -17.71 -12.56 2.45
N ALA A 165 -18.82 -11.99 1.96
CA ALA A 165 -19.60 -12.56 0.87
C ALA A 165 -19.08 -12.18 -0.53
N ILE A 166 -18.11 -11.25 -0.61
CA ILE A 166 -17.46 -10.86 -1.86
C ILE A 166 -16.22 -11.73 -2.09
N ASP A 167 -15.90 -12.01 -3.35
CA ASP A 167 -14.62 -12.62 -3.72
C ASP A 167 -13.43 -11.82 -3.13
N PRO A 168 -12.50 -12.45 -2.40
CA PRO A 168 -11.41 -11.72 -1.73
C PRO A 168 -10.51 -10.92 -2.68
N PHE A 169 -10.35 -11.38 -3.93
CA PHE A 169 -9.56 -10.66 -4.92
C PHE A 169 -10.31 -9.43 -5.44
N GLU A 170 -11.60 -9.55 -5.76
CA GLU A 170 -12.44 -8.40 -6.11
C GLU A 170 -12.47 -7.34 -4.99
N LEU A 171 -12.65 -7.76 -3.73
CA LEU A 171 -12.65 -6.86 -2.58
C LEU A 171 -11.35 -6.08 -2.46
N ARG A 172 -10.20 -6.74 -2.62
CA ARG A 172 -8.89 -6.07 -2.56
C ARG A 172 -8.70 -5.07 -3.69
N VAL A 173 -9.13 -5.38 -4.90
CA VAL A 173 -8.95 -4.46 -6.04
C VAL A 173 -9.92 -3.29 -5.97
N ALA A 174 -11.19 -3.52 -5.61
CA ALA A 174 -12.15 -2.45 -5.36
C ALA A 174 -11.68 -1.54 -4.21
N GLY A 175 -11.16 -2.15 -3.15
CA GLY A 175 -10.56 -1.45 -2.02
C GLY A 175 -9.32 -0.66 -2.40
N ARG A 176 -8.48 -1.16 -3.30
CA ARG A 176 -7.31 -0.41 -3.81
C ARG A 176 -7.77 0.80 -4.61
N ALA A 177 -8.81 0.66 -5.43
CA ALA A 177 -9.41 1.78 -6.14
C ALA A 177 -9.93 2.84 -5.15
N ALA A 178 -10.65 2.43 -4.11
CA ALA A 178 -11.12 3.32 -3.04
C ALA A 178 -9.97 4.01 -2.29
N TYR A 179 -8.91 3.26 -1.94
CA TYR A 179 -7.73 3.81 -1.26
C TYR A 179 -7.00 4.84 -2.14
N ASN A 180 -6.87 4.59 -3.44
CA ASN A 180 -6.25 5.54 -4.37
C ASN A 180 -7.05 6.86 -4.46
N MET A 181 -8.38 6.81 -4.28
CA MET A 181 -9.21 8.02 -4.24
C MET A 181 -8.92 8.91 -3.02
N LEU A 182 -8.31 8.39 -1.95
CA LEU A 182 -7.89 9.21 -0.78
C LEU A 182 -6.86 10.28 -1.16
N TYR A 183 -6.02 10.01 -2.17
CA TYR A 183 -4.86 10.83 -2.53
C TYR A 183 -4.92 11.36 -3.97
N ALA A 184 -5.90 10.94 -4.76
CA ALA A 184 -6.07 11.39 -6.14
C ALA A 184 -6.24 12.91 -6.32
N GLY A 185 -6.81 13.59 -5.32
CA GLY A 185 -6.89 15.06 -5.29
C GLY A 185 -5.55 15.76 -5.04
N ALA A 186 -4.57 15.07 -4.45
CA ALA A 186 -3.24 15.62 -4.15
C ALA A 186 -2.25 15.47 -5.33
N GLN A 187 -2.49 14.51 -6.24
CA GLN A 187 -1.64 14.27 -7.42
C GLN A 187 -1.97 15.12 -8.64
N SER A 188 -3.02 15.96 -8.57
CA SER A 188 -3.42 16.84 -9.69
C SER A 188 -2.78 18.23 -9.63
N GLY A 189 -1.77 18.42 -8.77
CA GLY A 189 -1.20 19.73 -8.44
C GLY A 189 0.33 19.79 -8.41
N ASN A 190 1.01 18.97 -9.24
CA ASN A 190 2.43 19.14 -9.58
C ASN A 190 2.57 19.22 -11.10
#